data_AF-A0A6L9GBY6-F1
#
_entry.id   AF-A0A6L9GBY6-F1
#
_cell.length_a   1.000
_cell.length_b   1.000
_cell.length_c   1.000
_cell.angle_alpha   90.00
_cell.angle_beta   90.00
_cell.angle_gamma   90.00
#
_symmetry.space_group_name_H-M   'P 1'
#
loop_
_entity.id
_entity.type
_entity.pdbx_description
1 polymer ?
#
loop_
_entity_poly.entity_id
_entity_poly.type
_entity_poly.pdbx_seq_one_letter_code
_entity_poly.pdbx_strand_id
1 'polypeptide(L)' 'MPGYLTTHVLDTARGTPAQGMEIVLYRLENGGRTELARLVTNADGRTD' A
#
# COMPACT_ATOMS: atom_id res chain seq x y z
N MET A 1 -9.10 -1.88 -20.67
CA MET A 1 -8.37 -2.61 -19.61
C MET A 1 -9.15 -2.46 -18.32
N PRO A 2 -9.20 -3.49 -17.44
CA PRO A 2 -9.77 -3.33 -16.11
C PRO A 2 -9.00 -2.25 -15.32
N GLY A 3 -9.69 -1.55 -14.42
CA GLY A 3 -9.05 -0.60 -13.49
C GLY A 3 -8.17 -1.32 -12.47
N TYR A 4 -7.17 -0.62 -11.93
CA TYR A 4 -6.24 -1.15 -10.93
C TYR A 4 -6.02 -0.13 -9.81
N LEU A 5 -5.56 -0.60 -8.64
CA LEU A 5 -5.27 0.19 -7.46
C LEU A 5 -3.76 0.28 -7.26
N THR A 6 -3.25 1.48 -6.99
CA THR A 6 -1.85 1.74 -6.66
C THR A 6 -1.74 2.45 -5.31
N THR A 7 -0.55 2.41 -4.71
CA THR A 7 -0.26 3.13 -3.46
C THR A 7 1.16 3.70 -3.53
N HIS A 8 1.34 4.89 -2.96
CA HIS A 8 2.63 5.55 -2.80
C HIS A 8 2.69 6.17 -1.40
N VAL A 9 3.82 5.99 -0.72
CA VAL A 9 4.02 6.45 0.66
C VAL A 9 5.26 7.35 0.73
N LEU A 10 5.09 8.53 1.34
CA LEU A 10 6.13 9.53 1.55
C LEU A 10 6.38 9.73 3.05
N ASP A 11 7.65 9.69 3.48
CA ASP A 11 8.08 10.14 4.81
C ASP A 11 8.23 11.67 4.78
N THR A 12 7.27 12.38 5.38
CA THR A 12 7.27 13.85 5.40
C THR A 12 8.25 14.46 6.40
N ALA A 13 8.79 13.69 7.35
CA ALA A 13 9.83 14.17 8.26
C ALA A 13 11.20 14.23 7.57
N ARG A 14 11.45 13.34 6.60
CA ARG A 14 12.68 13.30 5.81
C ARG A 14 12.55 13.86 4.40
N GLY A 15 11.32 14.00 3.90
CA GLY A 15 11.06 14.43 2.53
C GLY A 15 11.44 13.39 1.47
N THR A 16 11.40 12.10 1.81
CA THR A 16 11.84 10.99 0.94
C THR A 16 10.80 9.87 0.89
N PRO A 17 10.76 9.04 -0.17
CA PRO A 17 9.86 7.89 -0.22
C PRO A 17 10.07 6.94 0.96
N ALA A 18 8.99 6.36 1.48
CA ALA A 18 9.05 5.46 2.61
C ALA A 18 9.30 4.02 2.11
N GLN A 19 10.57 3.67 1.92
CA GLN A 19 10.98 2.32 1.53
C GLN A 19 10.82 1.30 2.67
N GLY A 20 10.41 0.07 2.35
CA GLY A 20 10.40 -1.04 3.30
C GLY A 20 9.19 -1.06 4.25
N MET A 21 8.15 -0.29 3.95
CA MET A 21 6.94 -0.21 4.76
C MET A 21 5.96 -1.32 4.38
N GLU A 22 5.50 -2.10 5.36
CA GLU A 22 4.43 -3.09 5.14
C GLU A 22 3.07 -2.40 4.98
N ILE A 23 2.33 -2.81 3.95
CA ILE A 23 0.97 -2.37 3.64
C ILE A 23 0.09 -3.61 3.48
N VAL A 24 -1.08 -3.61 4.13
CA VAL A 24 -2.09 -4.67 3.99
C VAL A 24 -3.40 -4.07 3.50
N LEU A 25 -3.88 -4.56 2.36
CA LEU A 25 -5.18 -4.17 1.79
C LEU A 25 -6.26 -5.13 2.27
N TYR A 26 -7.29 -4.59 2.91
CA TYR A 26 -8.48 -5.34 3.29
C TYR A 26 -9.71 -4.88 2.51
N ARG A 27 -10.57 -5.84 2.14
CA ARG A 27 -11.96 -5.57 1.77
C ARG A 27 -12.82 -5.62 3.02
N LEU A 28 -13.69 -4.62 3.19
CA LEU A 28 -14.64 -4.56 4.30
C LEU A 28 -16.04 -4.89 3.78
N GLU A 29 -16.64 -5.97 4.28
CA GLU A 29 -17.98 -6.43 3.90
C GLU A 29 -18.67 -7.09 5.09
N ASN A 30 -19.99 -6.85 5.27
CA ASN A 30 -20.83 -7.48 6.30
C ASN A 30 -20.24 -7.44 7.73
N GLY A 31 -19.52 -6.37 8.08
CA GLY A 31 -18.88 -6.20 9.39
C GLY A 31 -17.58 -7.00 9.57
N GLY A 32 -17.14 -7.75 8.56
CA GLY A 32 -15.86 -8.44 8.52
C GLY A 32 -14.82 -7.73 7.66
N ARG A 33 -13.57 -8.19 7.75
CA ARG A 33 -12.47 -7.79 6.86
C ARG A 33 -11.82 -9.02 6.24
N THR A 34 -11.58 -8.97 4.94
CA THR A 34 -10.86 -10.01 4.18
C THR A 34 -9.58 -9.40 3.64
N GLU A 35 -8.43 -9.99 3.98
CA GLU A 35 -7.13 -9.56 3.41
C GLU A 35 -7.12 -9.87 1.90
N LEU A 36 -6.84 -8.86 1.09
CA LEU A 36 -6.72 -8.97 -0.37
C LEU A 36 -5.25 -9.02 -0.82
N ALA A 37 -4.38 -8.27 -0.15
CA ALA A 37 -2.96 -8.19 -0.48
C ALA A 37 -2.12 -7.75 0.74
N ARG A 38 -0.87 -8.21 0.77
CA ARG A 38 0.18 -7.78 1.69
C ARG A 38 1.43 -7.47 0.88
N LEU A 39 1.96 -6.27 1.04
CA LEU A 39 2.96 -5.66 0.17
C LEU A 39 4.00 -4.94 1.02
N VAL A 40 5.20 -4.77 0.47
CA VAL A 40 6.25 -3.92 1.06
C VAL A 40 6.64 -2.87 0.03
N THR A 41 6.73 -1.61 0.44
CA THR A 41 7.08 -0.53 -0.48
C THR A 41 8.52 -0.64 -1.01
N ASN A 42 8.71 -0.35 -2.30
CA ASN A 42 10.01 -0.30 -2.96
C ASN A 42 10.79 0.99 -2.65
N ALA A 43 11.93 1.20 -3.30
CA ALA A 43 12.79 2.38 -3.10
C ALA A 43 12.12 3.71 -3.52
N ASP A 44 11.09 3.67 -4.37
CA ASP A 44 10.26 4.83 -4.73
C ASP A 44 9.01 4.93 -3.83
N GLY A 45 8.92 4.16 -2.73
CA GLY A 45 7.79 4.21 -1.81
C GLY A 45 6.48 3.64 -2.38
N ARG A 46 6.54 2.89 -3.48
CA ARG A 46 5.39 2.33 -4.21
C ARG A 46 5.27 0.81 -4.04
N THR A 47 4.17 0.25 -4.52
CA THR A 47 3.82 -1.18 -4.45
C THR A 47 3.61 -1.84 -5.82
N ASP A 48 4.18 -1.25 -6.86
CA ASP A 48 4.15 -1.75 -8.25
C ASP A 48 4.87 -3.08 -8.43
#